data_AF-A0A0N1PI06-F1
#
_entry.id   AF-A0A0N1PI06-F1
#
_cell.length_a   1.000
_cell.length_b   1.000
_cell.length_c   1.000
_cell.angle_alpha   90.00
_cell.angle_beta   90.00
_cell.angle_gamma   90.00
#
_symmetry.space_group_name_H-M   'P 1'
#
loop_
_entity.id
_entity.type
_entity.pdbx_description
1 polymer ?
#
loop_
_entity_poly.entity_id
_entity_poly.type
_entity_poly.pdbx_seq_one_letter_code
_entity_poly.pdbx_strand_id
1 'polypeptide(L)'
;METRCQAWHYCDIDGRQASFLCPNGTVFSQGVASCDWWFNVRCALSPALYPLNARLYRRKKKQSRPKPHRIIDKKLVDEIFL
;
A
#
# COMPACT_ATOMS: atom_id res chain seq x y z
N MET A 1 1.04 26.75 -3.48
CA MET A 1 2.37 26.10 -3.50
C MET A 1 2.14 24.60 -3.49
N GLU A 2 2.47 23.91 -4.59
CA GLU A 2 2.30 22.46 -4.71
C GLU A 2 3.54 21.77 -4.15
N THR A 3 3.41 21.02 -3.05
CA THR A 3 4.54 20.42 -2.31
C THR A 3 5.14 19.19 -2.99
N ARG A 4 4.83 18.96 -4.28
CA ARG A 4 5.28 17.79 -5.07
C ARG A 4 5.09 16.45 -4.33
N CYS A 5 3.96 16.27 -3.64
CA CYS A 5 3.65 15.10 -2.80
C CYS A 5 4.58 14.90 -1.58
N GLN A 6 5.41 15.87 -1.18
CA GLN A 6 6.17 15.77 0.06
C GLN A 6 5.24 15.83 1.29
N ALA A 7 4.17 16.63 1.21
CA ALA A 7 3.11 16.61 2.21
C ALA A 7 2.03 15.59 1.81
N TRP A 8 1.46 14.90 2.79
CA TRP A 8 0.36 13.97 2.61
C TRP A 8 -0.65 14.07 3.75
N HIS A 9 -1.84 13.52 3.51
CA HIS A 9 -2.96 13.61 4.44
C HIS A 9 -3.44 12.23 4.85
N TYR A 10 -3.63 12.06 6.15
CA TYR A 10 -4.27 10.89 6.74
C TYR A 10 -5.67 11.30 7.20
N CYS A 11 -6.69 10.61 6.71
CA CYS A 11 -8.06 10.80 7.17
C CYS A 11 -8.42 9.63 8.09
N ASP A 12 -8.66 9.94 9.36
CA ASP A 12 -9.07 8.96 10.36
C ASP A 12 -10.51 8.47 10.12
N ILE A 13 -10.92 7.39 10.79
CA ILE A 13 -12.28 6.82 10.66
C ILE A 13 -13.38 7.82 11.05
N ASP A 14 -13.07 8.78 11.92
CA ASP A 14 -13.98 9.84 12.36
C ASP A 14 -14.05 11.02 11.38
N GLY A 15 -13.35 10.95 10.24
CA GLY A 15 -13.25 12.04 9.26
C GLY A 15 -12.25 13.13 9.61
N ARG A 16 -11.53 13.01 10.74
CA ARG A 16 -10.46 13.94 11.11
C ARG A 16 -9.27 13.80 10.16
N GLN A 17 -8.84 14.91 9.58
CA GLN A 17 -7.67 14.96 8.71
C GLN A 17 -6.43 15.41 9.50
N ALA A 18 -5.36 14.63 9.43
CA ALA A 18 -4.03 15.02 9.87
C ALA A 18 -3.13 15.17 8.64
N SER A 19 -2.20 16.13 8.69
CA SER A 19 -1.24 16.37 7.61
C SER A 19 0.16 16.07 8.10
N PHE A 20 0.95 15.41 7.26
CA PHE A 20 2.30 14.99 7.58
C PHE A 20 3.25 15.37 6.45
N LEU A 21 4.53 15.50 6.80
CA LEU A 21 5.61 15.77 5.85
C LEU A 21 6.54 14.56 5.77
N CYS A 22 6.84 14.11 4.57
CA CYS A 22 7.88 13.12 4.34
C CYS A 22 9.28 13.74 4.58
N PRO A 23 10.26 12.95 5.04
CA PRO A 23 11.65 13.38 5.16
C PRO A 23 12.22 13.97 3.86
N ASN A 24 13.25 14.80 3.99
CA ASN A 24 13.90 15.41 2.83
C ASN A 24 14.40 14.36 1.83
N GLY A 25 14.05 14.55 0.56
CA GLY A 25 14.36 13.61 -0.53
C GLY A 25 13.31 12.50 -0.74
N THR A 26 12.26 12.44 0.08
CA THR A 26 11.16 11.48 -0.08
C THR A 26 9.82 12.17 -0.27
N VAL A 27 8.88 11.46 -0.90
CA VAL A 27 7.51 11.90 -1.16
C VAL A 27 6.54 10.76 -0.90
N PHE A 28 5.28 11.08 -0.62
CA PHE A 28 4.29 10.07 -0.30
C PHE A 28 3.88 9.27 -1.55
N SER A 29 3.96 7.95 -1.44
CA SER A 29 3.51 7.01 -2.46
C SER A 29 2.18 6.40 -2.07
N GLN A 30 1.11 6.80 -2.77
CA GLN A 30 -0.25 6.29 -2.54
C GLN A 30 -0.37 4.76 -2.74
N GLY A 31 0.50 4.17 -3.57
CA GLY A 31 0.48 2.73 -3.86
C GLY A 31 0.97 1.86 -2.70
N VAL A 32 1.98 2.33 -1.95
CA VAL A 32 2.56 1.62 -0.80
C VAL A 32 2.13 2.18 0.54
N ALA A 33 1.47 3.35 0.56
CA ALA A 33 1.06 4.08 1.76
C ALA A 33 2.23 4.43 2.69
N SER A 34 3.39 4.78 2.11
CA SER A 34 4.59 5.22 2.82
C SER A 34 5.33 6.30 2.01
N CYS A 35 6.27 6.99 2.66
CA CYS A 35 7.23 7.83 1.94
C CYS A 35 8.23 6.95 1.19
N ASP A 36 8.54 7.31 -0.05
CA ASP A 36 9.55 6.68 -0.91
C ASP A 36 10.35 7.79 -1.60
N TRP A 37 11.48 7.45 -2.21
CA TRP A 37 12.33 8.40 -2.91
C TRP A 37 11.57 9.10 -4.04
N TRP A 38 11.80 10.40 -4.21
CA TRP A 38 11.05 11.23 -5.16
C TRP A 38 11.10 10.73 -6.62
N PHE A 39 12.16 10.03 -7.01
CA PHE A 39 12.32 9.45 -8.35
C PHE A 39 11.53 8.14 -8.56
N ASN A 40 11.12 7.46 -7.49
CA ASN A 40 10.29 6.26 -7.55
C ASN A 40 8.79 6.59 -7.65
N VAL A 41 8.40 7.82 -7.32
CA VAL A 41 6.99 8.20 -7.18
C VAL A 41 6.57 9.19 -8.27
N ARG A 42 5.57 8.80 -9.06
CA ARG A 42 4.91 9.71 -10.02
C ARG A 42 3.74 10.42 -9.34
N CYS A 43 4.00 11.56 -8.70
CA CYS A 43 3.01 12.33 -7.93
C CYS A 43 1.71 12.63 -8.74
N ALA A 44 1.82 12.92 -10.03
CA ALA A 44 0.66 13.16 -10.91
C ALA A 44 -0.28 11.94 -11.06
N LEU A 45 0.21 10.73 -10.79
CA LEU A 45 -0.59 9.48 -10.84
C LEU A 45 -1.22 9.15 -9.48
N SER A 46 -0.89 9.86 -8.41
CA SER A 46 -1.45 9.60 -7.07
C SER A 46 -2.99 9.63 -7.02
N PRO A 47 -3.70 10.57 -7.69
CA PRO A 47 -5.17 10.57 -7.69
C PRO A 47 -5.79 9.29 -8.26
N ALA A 48 -5.15 8.66 -9.25
CA ALA A 48 -5.60 7.38 -9.81
C ALA A 48 -5.49 6.22 -8.79
N LEU A 49 -4.70 6.39 -7.74
CA LEU A 49 -4.47 5.40 -6.68
C LEU A 49 -5.33 5.65 -5.43
N TYR A 50 -6.09 6.75 -5.34
CA TYR A 50 -7.01 7.02 -4.23
C TYR A 50 -8.04 5.91 -3.95
N PRO A 51 -8.52 5.11 -4.93
CA PRO A 51 -9.36 3.95 -4.65
C PRO A 51 -8.74 2.93 -3.69
N LEU A 52 -7.40 2.93 -3.52
CA LEU A 52 -6.74 2.10 -2.51
C LEU A 52 -7.11 2.47 -1.08
N ASN A 53 -7.55 3.71 -0.83
CA ASN A 53 -8.00 4.16 0.49
C ASN A 53 -9.24 3.39 0.97
N ALA A 54 -10.04 2.80 0.08
CA ALA A 54 -11.13 1.90 0.45
C ALA A 54 -10.68 0.62 1.20
N ARG A 55 -9.36 0.35 1.21
CA ARG A 55 -8.76 -0.74 2.00
C ARG A 55 -8.44 -0.32 3.44
N LEU A 56 -8.35 0.98 3.72
CA LEU A 56 -8.16 1.50 5.07
C LEU A 56 -9.36 1.10 5.93
N TYR A 57 -9.10 0.75 7.19
CA TYR A 57 -10.11 0.33 8.17
C TYR A 57 -10.94 -0.93 7.79
N ARG A 58 -10.64 -1.60 6.67
CA ARG A 58 -11.33 -2.83 6.29
C ARG A 58 -11.00 -3.93 7.28
N ARG A 59 -11.97 -4.30 8.13
CA ARG A 59 -11.86 -5.47 8.99
C ARG A 59 -11.58 -6.70 8.13
N LYS A 60 -10.38 -7.27 8.27
CA LYS A 60 -10.08 -8.60 7.76
C LYS A 60 -11.02 -9.55 8.49
N LYS A 61 -11.97 -10.17 7.77
CA LYS A 61 -12.77 -11.25 8.34
C LYS A 61 -11.78 -12.31 8.82
N LYS A 62 -11.71 -12.55 10.14
CA LYS A 62 -10.96 -13.66 10.69
C LYS A 62 -11.57 -14.92 10.07
N GLN A 63 -10.81 -15.59 9.22
CA GLN A 63 -11.26 -16.85 8.67
C GLN A 63 -11.26 -17.84 9.84
N SER A 64 -12.41 -18.43 10.14
CA SER A 64 -12.56 -19.41 11.21
C SER A 64 -11.76 -20.69 10.94
N ARG A 65 -11.41 -20.92 9.66
CA ARG A 65 -10.58 -22.02 9.22
C ARG A 65 -9.34 -21.47 8.51
N PRO A 66 -8.12 -21.92 8.87
CA PRO A 66 -6.94 -21.64 8.08
C PRO A 66 -7.16 -22.14 6.66
N LYS A 67 -6.70 -21.38 5.67
CA LYS A 67 -6.67 -21.89 4.29
C LYS A 67 -5.75 -23.11 4.25
N PRO A 68 -6.10 -24.16 3.49
CA PRO A 68 -5.17 -25.26 3.27
C PRO A 68 -3.86 -24.71 2.70
N HIS A 69 -2.74 -25.13 3.29
CA HIS A 69 -1.42 -24.84 2.75
C HIS A 69 -1.28 -25.54 1.40
N ARG A 70 -0.49 -24.96 0.48
CA ARG A 70 -0.11 -25.66 -0.74
C ARG A 70 0.65 -26.92 -0.34
N ILE A 71 0.21 -28.07 -0.83
CA ILE A 71 0.93 -29.32 -0.66
C ILE A 71 2.03 -29.34 -1.70
N ILE A 72 3.24 -29.67 -1.27
CA ILE A 72 4.34 -29.97 -2.19
C ILE A 72 4.03 -31.35 -2.75
N ASP A 73 3.37 -31.37 -3.90
CA ASP A 73 3.12 -32.60 -4.63
C ASP A 73 4.29 -32.94 -5.54
N LYS A 74 4.33 -34.19 -6.01
CA LYS A 74 5.41 -34.67 -6.88
C LYS A 74 5.52 -33.81 -8.15
N LYS A 75 4.38 -33.36 -8.67
CA LYS A 75 4.32 -32.48 -9.83
C LYS A 75 5.03 -31.14 -9.59
N LEU A 76 4.79 -30.50 -8.44
CA LEU A 76 5.45 -29.24 -8.07
C LEU A 76 6.96 -29.43 -7.87
N VAL A 77 7.39 -30.56 -7.30
CA VAL A 77 8.83 -30.88 -7.15
C VAL A 77 9.46 -31.04 -8.52
N ASP A 78 8.84 -31.81 -9.41
CA ASP A 78 9.34 -32.04 -10.77
C ASP A 78 9.44 -30.70 -11.54
N GLU A 79 8.45 -29.80 -11.41
CA GLU A 79 8.47 -28.46 -12.03
C GLU A 79 9.53 -27.50 -11.47
N ILE A 80 9.92 -27.62 -10.19
CA ILE A 80 10.93 -26.73 -9.56
C ILE A 80 12.36 -27.18 -9.85
N PHE A 81 12.58 -28.49 -9.99
CA PHE A 81 13.92 -29.09 -10.15
C PHE A 81 14.24 -29.53 -11.58
N LEU A 82 13.47 -29.07 -12.57
CA LEU A 82 13.74 -29.19 -14.01
C LEU A 82 14.54 -28.00 -14.54
#